data_AF-A0A7J3ZQM6-F1
#
_entry.id   AF-A0A7J3ZQM6-F1
#
_cell.length_a   1.000
_cell.length_b   1.000
_cell.length_c   1.000
_cell.angle_alpha   90.00
_cell.angle_beta   90.00
_cell.angle_gamma   90.00
#
_symmetry.space_group_name_H-M   'P 1'
#
loop_
_entity.id
_entity.type
_entity.pdbx_description
1 polymer ?
#
loop_
_entity_poly.entity_id
_entity_poly.type
_entity_poly.pdbx_seq_one_letter_code
_entity_poly.pdbx_strand_id
1 'polypeptide(L)'
;MSDMIGRRAKVTALLSQFKSIYRSVDELLRQEIRVAIGPFLLQRIIGVIRSYEEARARFAWLAGSEAPTLVHIEEAEAGKAPLQSLERIKHECEMAITFLESLLYELTPDEVDKLNSLRNELNSIKVLDLGIHLHLENALMEYQNKHYLSVVILSGKVIVYVLEQIRGISDEEKLKELESRNILPKDLKADFLNAARRARNYYTHNINTSPAASDALDMLAKSFQFANMLKKYRESADFSQ
;
A
#
# COMPACT_ATOMS: atom_id res chain seq x y z
N MET A 1 23.58 -9.74 -1.42
CA MET A 1 22.72 -9.82 -0.22
C MET A 1 23.18 -8.89 0.91
N SER A 2 24.43 -8.96 1.40
CA SER A 2 24.95 -8.07 2.46
C SER A 2 24.84 -6.57 2.14
N ASP A 3 25.13 -6.19 0.90
CA ASP A 3 25.09 -4.78 0.44
C ASP A 3 23.65 -4.20 0.36
N MET A 4 22.66 -5.02 -0.03
CA MET A 4 21.25 -4.62 -0.04
C MET A 4 20.69 -4.41 1.37
N ILE A 5 21.09 -5.26 2.33
CA ILE A 5 20.68 -5.12 3.74
C ILE A 5 21.28 -3.84 4.33
N GLY A 6 22.56 -3.56 4.03
CA GLY A 6 23.24 -2.33 4.46
C GLY A 6 22.62 -1.06 3.86
N ARG A 7 22.25 -1.07 2.58
CA ARG A 7 21.57 0.06 1.93
C ARG A 7 20.18 0.29 2.51
N ARG A 8 19.38 -0.76 2.67
CA ARG A 8 18.04 -0.66 3.25
C ARG A 8 18.06 -0.09 4.67
N ALA A 9 18.99 -0.54 5.52
CA ALA A 9 19.14 0.00 6.87
C ALA A 9 19.47 1.50 6.86
N LYS A 10 20.34 1.95 5.94
CA LYS A 10 20.67 3.38 5.77
C LYS A 10 19.46 4.20 5.31
N VAL A 11 18.68 3.70 4.36
CA VAL A 11 17.45 4.37 3.88
C VAL A 11 16.41 4.45 5.01
N THR A 12 16.20 3.37 5.79
CA THR A 12 15.27 3.37 6.93
C THR A 12 15.68 4.36 8.02
N ALA A 13 16.98 4.42 8.34
CA ALA A 13 17.51 5.36 9.32
C ALA A 13 17.31 6.81 8.86
N LEU A 14 17.60 7.11 7.60
CA LEU A 14 17.43 8.44 7.03
C LEU A 14 15.95 8.85 6.94
N LEU A 15 15.06 7.93 6.55
CA LEU A 15 13.62 8.15 6.56
C LEU A 15 13.10 8.49 7.97
N SER A 16 13.58 7.78 8.98
CA SER A 16 13.22 8.03 10.38
C SER A 16 13.70 9.41 10.84
N GLN A 17 14.88 9.84 10.39
CA GLN A 17 15.42 11.17 10.66
C GLN A 17 14.53 12.27 10.05
N PHE A 18 14.18 12.19 8.76
CA PHE A 18 13.29 13.15 8.12
C PHE A 18 11.90 13.20 8.77
N LYS A 19 11.32 12.05 9.15
CA LYS A 19 10.05 12.00 9.91
C LYS A 19 10.14 12.71 11.26
N SER A 20 11.28 12.58 11.96
CA SER A 20 11.50 13.27 13.24
C SER A 20 11.62 14.78 13.06
N ILE A 21 12.36 15.23 12.04
CA ILE A 21 12.51 16.64 11.69
C ILE A 21 11.15 17.24 11.32
N TYR A 22 10.40 16.56 10.45
CA TYR A 22 9.04 16.97 10.05
C TYR A 22 8.13 17.22 11.26
N ARG A 23 8.08 16.27 12.21
CA ARG A 23 7.27 16.43 13.43
C ARG A 23 7.72 17.64 14.25
N SER A 24 9.04 17.81 14.42
CA SER A 24 9.60 18.95 15.14
C SER A 24 9.24 20.28 14.50
N VAL A 25 9.25 20.34 13.16
CA VAL A 25 8.84 21.50 12.37
C VAL A 25 7.34 21.76 12.50
N ASP A 26 6.50 20.72 12.37
CA ASP A 26 5.04 20.86 12.51
C ASP A 26 4.65 21.36 13.91
N GLU A 27 5.33 20.86 14.95
CA GLU A 27 5.17 21.37 16.32
C GLU A 27 5.56 22.85 16.45
N LEU A 28 6.68 23.27 15.84
CA LEU A 28 7.13 24.67 15.85
C LEU A 28 6.20 25.59 15.08
N LEU A 29 5.64 25.14 13.96
CA LEU A 29 4.66 25.90 13.16
C LEU A 29 3.32 26.04 13.88
N ARG A 30 2.90 25.03 14.65
CA ARG A 30 1.68 25.08 15.47
C ARG A 30 1.83 25.95 16.72
N GLN A 31 3.04 26.06 17.27
CA GLN A 31 3.35 27.02 18.32
C GLN A 31 3.34 28.41 17.68
N GLU A 32 2.17 29.07 17.62
CA GLU A 32 1.98 30.42 17.03
C GLU A 32 3.22 31.30 17.26
N ILE A 33 4.09 31.38 16.24
CA ILE A 33 5.34 32.12 16.34
C ILE A 33 4.95 33.60 16.35
N ARG A 34 4.82 34.17 17.55
CA ARG A 34 4.53 35.59 17.74
C ARG A 34 5.64 36.44 17.10
N VAL A 35 5.32 37.70 16.79
CA VAL A 35 6.18 38.70 16.13
C VAL A 35 7.59 38.82 16.73
N ALA A 36 7.80 38.41 17.99
CA ALA A 36 9.12 38.29 18.61
C ALA A 36 9.44 36.83 18.98
N ILE A 37 10.44 36.27 18.30
CA ILE A 37 11.04 34.97 18.65
C ILE A 37 11.97 35.15 19.83
N GLY A 38 11.60 34.59 20.98
CA GLY A 38 12.49 34.53 22.15
C GLY A 38 13.74 33.67 21.88
N PRO A 39 14.83 33.87 22.65
CA PRO A 39 16.10 33.18 22.42
C PRO A 39 15.99 31.65 22.44
N PHE A 40 15.09 31.11 23.26
CA PHE A 40 14.82 29.67 23.32
C PHE A 40 14.23 29.12 22.01
N LEU A 41 13.24 29.82 21.44
CA LEU A 41 12.60 29.40 20.19
C LEU A 41 13.57 29.52 19.01
N LEU A 42 14.39 30.58 19.00
CA LEU A 42 15.45 30.74 17.99
C LEU A 42 16.44 29.56 18.02
N GLN A 43 16.91 29.15 19.19
CA GLN A 43 17.81 28.01 19.32
C GLN A 43 17.17 26.70 18.86
N ARG A 44 15.86 26.50 19.10
CA ARG A 44 15.13 25.32 18.58
C ARG A 44 15.06 25.31 17.06
N ILE A 45 14.76 26.45 16.43
CA ILE A 45 14.71 26.58 14.97
C ILE A 45 16.10 26.32 14.36
N ILE A 46 17.16 26.89 14.95
CA ILE A 46 18.55 26.62 14.53
C ILE A 46 18.87 25.11 14.62
N GLY A 47 18.47 24.46 15.72
CA GLY A 47 18.66 23.02 15.89
C GLY A 47 17.95 22.19 14.82
N VAL A 48 16.74 22.59 14.43
CA VAL A 48 15.98 21.94 13.34
C VAL A 48 16.67 22.15 11.99
N ILE A 49 17.12 23.37 11.68
CA ILE A 49 17.86 23.66 10.43
C ILE A 49 19.13 22.81 10.35
N ARG A 50 19.92 22.71 11.42
CA ARG A 50 21.11 21.85 11.47
C ARG A 50 20.79 20.39 11.20
N SER A 51 19.76 19.87 11.89
CA SER A 51 19.35 18.48 11.73
C SER A 51 18.87 18.19 10.30
N TYR A 52 18.15 19.14 9.71
CA TYR A 52 17.74 19.09 8.31
C TYR A 52 18.95 19.09 7.36
N GLU A 53 19.90 20.00 7.52
CA GLU A 53 21.07 20.09 6.64
C GLU A 53 21.95 18.82 6.71
N GLU A 54 22.10 18.24 7.90
CA GLU A 54 22.76 16.94 8.05
C GLU A 54 22.01 15.81 7.33
N ALA A 55 20.68 15.77 7.42
CA ALA A 55 19.86 14.79 6.73
C ALA A 55 19.91 15.01 5.20
N ARG A 56 19.86 16.25 4.75
CA ARG A 56 19.93 16.67 3.35
C ARG A 56 21.24 16.22 2.69
N ALA A 57 22.37 16.41 3.36
CA ALA A 57 23.68 15.95 2.87
C ALA A 57 23.72 14.42 2.70
N ARG A 58 23.16 13.67 3.66
CA ARG A 58 23.06 12.20 3.57
C ARG A 58 22.09 11.77 2.47
N PHE A 59 20.99 12.49 2.29
CA PHE A 59 20.01 12.24 1.23
C PHE A 59 20.67 12.33 -0.15
N ALA A 60 21.39 13.42 -0.43
CA ALA A 60 22.08 13.60 -1.71
C ALA A 60 23.07 12.45 -2.01
N TRP A 61 23.73 11.91 -0.99
CA TRP A 61 24.64 10.77 -1.15
C TRP A 61 23.91 9.44 -1.39
N LEU A 62 22.79 9.22 -0.71
CA LEU A 62 22.08 7.94 -0.69
C LEU A 62 21.09 7.77 -1.86
N ALA A 63 20.49 8.87 -2.30
CA ALA A 63 19.31 8.90 -3.16
C ALA A 63 19.65 8.76 -4.67
N GLY A 64 20.90 9.02 -5.06
CA GLY A 64 21.34 8.88 -6.45
C GLY A 64 20.83 9.99 -7.38
N SER A 65 21.00 9.80 -8.70
CA SER A 65 20.74 10.82 -9.72
C SER A 65 19.26 11.10 -10.03
N GLU A 66 18.36 10.18 -9.67
CA GLU A 66 16.92 10.32 -9.91
C GLU A 66 16.17 10.99 -8.74
N ALA A 67 16.90 11.36 -7.69
CA ALA A 67 16.33 11.94 -6.49
C ALA A 67 15.93 13.42 -6.66
N PRO A 68 14.88 13.88 -5.98
CA PRO A 68 14.59 15.31 -5.91
C PRO A 68 15.75 16.06 -5.25
N THR A 69 16.10 17.23 -5.79
CA THR A 69 17.13 18.08 -5.18
C THR A 69 16.51 18.84 -4.01
N LEU A 70 16.94 18.49 -2.80
CA LEU A 70 16.52 19.18 -1.59
C LEU A 70 17.29 20.49 -1.42
N VAL A 71 16.60 21.56 -1.04
CA VAL A 71 17.20 22.90 -0.98
C VAL A 71 18.00 23.11 0.31
N HIS A 72 19.15 23.77 0.18
CA HIS A 72 19.94 24.26 1.30
C HIS A 72 19.26 25.45 2.01
N ILE A 73 19.28 25.44 3.33
CA ILE A 73 18.72 26.48 4.20
C ILE A 73 19.79 26.92 5.20
N GLU A 74 20.10 28.22 5.23
CA GLU A 74 21.13 28.75 6.11
C GLU A 74 20.61 28.97 7.54
N GLU A 75 21.43 28.69 8.56
CA GLU A 75 21.08 28.96 9.96
C GLU A 75 20.72 30.43 10.21
N ALA A 76 21.32 31.35 9.46
CA ALA A 76 21.04 32.77 9.55
C ALA A 76 19.59 33.11 9.20
N GLU A 77 18.89 32.25 8.45
CA GLU A 77 17.48 32.44 8.13
C GLU A 77 16.56 32.27 9.35
N ALA A 78 16.99 31.52 10.38
CA ALA A 78 16.22 31.31 11.62
C ALA A 78 15.83 32.63 12.32
N GLY A 79 16.68 33.66 12.20
CA GLY A 79 16.41 34.99 12.76
C GLY A 79 15.77 35.97 11.78
N LYS A 80 15.83 35.70 10.46
CA LYS A 80 15.37 36.62 9.40
C LYS A 80 13.96 36.29 8.92
N ALA A 81 13.71 35.02 8.61
CA ALA A 81 12.46 34.54 8.01
C ALA A 81 12.05 33.17 8.60
N PRO A 82 11.92 33.05 9.93
CA PRO A 82 11.73 31.78 10.66
C PRO A 82 10.57 30.94 10.15
N LEU A 83 9.41 31.56 9.90
CA LEU A 83 8.22 30.86 9.40
C LEU A 83 8.46 30.29 8.01
N GLN A 84 9.03 31.10 7.10
CA GLN A 84 9.33 30.69 5.74
C GLN A 84 10.35 29.54 5.72
N SER A 85 11.39 29.61 6.55
CA SER A 85 12.38 28.52 6.65
C SER A 85 11.73 27.24 7.19
N LEU A 86 10.87 27.31 8.20
CA LEU A 86 10.17 26.14 8.74
C LEU A 86 9.19 25.53 7.73
N GLU A 87 8.38 26.33 7.05
CA GLU A 87 7.48 25.86 5.99
C GLU A 87 8.26 25.19 4.85
N ARG A 88 9.41 25.77 4.48
CA ARG A 88 10.31 25.17 3.50
C ARG A 88 10.84 23.83 3.98
N ILE A 89 11.41 23.73 5.18
CA ILE A 89 11.90 22.46 5.73
C ILE A 89 10.78 21.42 5.76
N LYS A 90 9.55 21.82 6.12
CA LYS A 90 8.39 20.93 6.14
C LYS A 90 8.17 20.30 4.76
N HIS A 91 8.12 21.13 3.71
CA HIS A 91 7.94 20.68 2.34
C HIS A 91 9.08 19.78 1.85
N GLU A 92 10.33 20.18 2.11
CA GLU A 92 11.52 19.40 1.72
C GLU A 92 11.55 18.04 2.44
N CYS A 93 11.13 17.98 3.71
CA CYS A 93 10.98 16.73 4.43
C CYS A 93 9.89 15.83 3.83
N GLU A 94 8.75 16.38 3.41
CA GLU A 94 7.70 15.59 2.74
C GLU A 94 8.22 14.96 1.45
N MET A 95 8.90 15.74 0.60
CA MET A 95 9.52 15.22 -0.62
C MET A 95 10.52 14.11 -0.33
N ALA A 96 11.41 14.32 0.65
CA ALA A 96 12.42 13.34 1.03
C ALA A 96 11.79 12.06 1.60
N ILE A 97 10.76 12.20 2.44
CA ILE A 97 10.01 11.07 3.01
C ILE A 97 9.39 10.26 1.88
N THR A 98 8.63 10.88 0.97
CA THR A 98 7.98 10.19 -0.14
C THR A 98 8.97 9.41 -0.99
N PHE A 99 10.12 10.01 -1.31
CA PHE A 99 11.16 9.35 -2.11
C PHE A 99 11.86 8.22 -1.35
N LEU A 100 12.25 8.41 -0.08
CA LEU A 100 12.90 7.35 0.69
C LEU A 100 11.94 6.20 0.98
N GLU A 101 10.65 6.50 1.15
CA GLU A 101 9.60 5.49 1.19
C GLU A 101 9.62 4.70 -0.13
N SER A 102 9.55 5.34 -1.30
CA SER A 102 9.58 4.59 -2.58
C SER A 102 10.80 3.67 -2.71
N LEU A 103 11.98 4.09 -2.24
CA LEU A 103 13.20 3.25 -2.24
C LEU A 103 13.16 2.04 -1.28
N LEU A 104 12.52 2.17 -0.11
CA LEU A 104 12.34 1.03 0.82
C LEU A 104 11.28 0.05 0.35
N TYR A 105 10.52 0.47 -0.65
CA TYR A 105 9.23 -0.09 -0.99
C TYR A 105 9.15 -0.51 -2.46
N GLU A 106 10.29 -0.87 -3.08
CA GLU A 106 10.28 -1.63 -4.32
C GLU A 106 9.58 -2.99 -4.11
N LEU A 107 8.67 -3.33 -5.03
CA LEU A 107 8.07 -4.66 -5.10
C LEU A 107 9.18 -5.68 -5.37
N THR A 108 9.08 -6.87 -4.78
CA THR A 108 9.99 -7.95 -5.16
C THR A 108 9.75 -8.35 -6.62
N PRO A 109 10.74 -8.92 -7.31
CA PRO A 109 10.54 -9.46 -8.66
C PRO A 109 9.33 -10.42 -8.73
N ASP A 110 9.17 -11.28 -7.73
CA ASP A 110 8.05 -12.22 -7.64
C ASP A 110 6.69 -11.49 -7.53
N GLU A 111 6.61 -10.40 -6.76
CA GLU A 111 5.41 -9.58 -6.67
C GLU A 111 5.11 -8.89 -8.01
N VAL A 112 6.12 -8.34 -8.69
CA VAL A 112 5.98 -7.72 -10.01
C VAL A 112 5.45 -8.74 -11.03
N ASP A 113 6.07 -9.91 -11.11
CA ASP A 113 5.68 -10.98 -12.00
C ASP A 113 4.25 -11.44 -11.73
N LYS A 114 3.90 -11.60 -10.45
CA LYS A 114 2.54 -12.00 -10.07
C LYS A 114 1.50 -10.94 -10.46
N LEU A 115 1.77 -9.67 -10.20
CA LEU A 115 0.85 -8.58 -10.56
C LEU A 115 0.69 -8.46 -12.09
N ASN A 116 1.78 -8.64 -12.84
CA ASN A 116 1.72 -8.64 -14.31
C ASN A 116 0.90 -9.81 -14.85
N SER A 117 1.06 -11.00 -14.27
CA SER A 117 0.22 -12.16 -14.60
C SER A 117 -1.27 -11.88 -14.36
N LEU A 118 -1.62 -11.28 -13.23
CA LEU A 118 -3.01 -10.94 -12.90
C LEU A 118 -3.57 -9.83 -13.81
N ARG A 119 -2.76 -8.83 -14.19
CA ARG A 119 -3.16 -7.80 -15.17
C ARG A 119 -3.50 -8.41 -16.53
N ASN A 120 -2.71 -9.37 -16.99
CA ASN A 120 -2.99 -10.06 -18.25
C ASN A 120 -4.32 -10.83 -18.19
N GLU A 121 -4.64 -11.41 -17.03
CA GLU A 121 -5.89 -12.13 -16.79
C GLU A 121 -7.12 -11.20 -16.72
N LEU A 122 -6.95 -9.98 -16.21
CA LEU A 122 -8.02 -9.00 -15.97
C LEU A 122 -8.84 -8.67 -17.23
N ASN A 123 -8.20 -8.67 -18.40
CA ASN A 123 -8.87 -8.42 -19.68
C ASN A 123 -9.95 -9.46 -19.98
N SER A 124 -9.73 -10.72 -19.59
CA SER A 124 -10.71 -11.80 -19.79
C SER A 124 -11.93 -11.68 -18.86
N ILE A 125 -11.79 -10.96 -17.74
CA ILE A 125 -12.83 -10.76 -16.73
C ILE A 125 -13.78 -9.61 -17.11
N LYS A 126 -13.30 -8.62 -17.89
CA LYS A 126 -14.13 -7.49 -18.33
C LYS A 126 -15.40 -7.94 -19.07
N VAL A 127 -15.30 -9.03 -19.83
CA VAL A 127 -16.42 -9.63 -20.58
C VAL A 127 -17.38 -10.37 -19.65
N LEU A 128 -16.90 -10.87 -18.51
CA LEU A 128 -17.72 -11.61 -17.54
C LEU A 128 -18.63 -10.67 -16.74
N ASP A 129 -18.05 -9.63 -16.14
CA ASP A 129 -18.76 -8.71 -15.24
C ASP A 129 -17.94 -7.43 -15.03
N LEU A 130 -18.51 -6.27 -15.42
CA LEU A 130 -17.85 -4.97 -15.28
C LEU A 130 -17.59 -4.61 -13.81
N GLY A 131 -18.49 -4.99 -12.91
CA GLY A 131 -18.35 -4.74 -11.48
C GLY A 131 -17.15 -5.49 -10.90
N ILE A 132 -16.98 -6.77 -11.24
CA ILE A 132 -15.80 -7.54 -10.85
C ILE A 132 -14.53 -6.91 -11.42
N HIS A 133 -14.53 -6.58 -12.71
CA HIS A 133 -13.35 -6.00 -13.38
C HIS A 133 -12.87 -4.72 -12.68
N LEU A 134 -13.77 -3.77 -12.40
CA LEU A 134 -13.42 -2.52 -11.72
C LEU A 134 -12.85 -2.75 -10.31
N HIS A 135 -13.38 -3.71 -9.55
CA HIS A 135 -12.84 -4.00 -8.22
C HIS A 135 -11.45 -4.62 -8.28
N LEU A 136 -11.20 -5.52 -9.23
CA LEU A 136 -9.89 -6.15 -9.41
C LEU A 136 -8.84 -5.17 -9.97
N GLU A 137 -9.23 -4.30 -10.90
CA GLU A 137 -8.37 -3.22 -11.42
C GLU A 137 -7.94 -2.27 -10.30
N ASN A 138 -8.89 -1.80 -9.50
CA ASN A 138 -8.60 -0.96 -8.34
C ASN A 138 -7.73 -1.72 -7.32
N ALA A 139 -7.99 -3.00 -7.05
CA ALA A 139 -7.19 -3.77 -6.12
C ALA A 139 -5.72 -3.94 -6.60
N LEU A 140 -5.49 -4.10 -7.91
CA LEU A 140 -4.14 -4.11 -8.48
C LEU A 140 -3.42 -2.77 -8.29
N MET A 141 -4.11 -1.65 -8.54
CA MET A 141 -3.56 -0.30 -8.33
C MET A 141 -3.24 -0.06 -6.85
N GLU A 142 -4.17 -0.40 -5.96
CA GLU A 142 -4.01 -0.27 -4.51
C GLU A 142 -2.87 -1.14 -3.96
N TYR A 143 -2.60 -2.30 -4.57
CA TYR A 143 -1.45 -3.13 -4.18
C TYR A 143 -0.14 -2.43 -4.52
N GLN A 144 -0.03 -1.81 -5.70
CA GLN A 144 1.16 -1.03 -6.08
C GLN A 144 1.36 0.17 -5.14
N ASN A 145 0.27 0.78 -4.69
CA ASN A 145 0.26 1.86 -3.70
C ASN A 145 0.38 1.35 -2.25
N LYS A 146 0.49 0.04 -2.04
CA LYS A 146 0.65 -0.62 -0.73
C LYS A 146 -0.49 -0.40 0.24
N HIS A 147 -1.67 -0.08 -0.29
CA HIS A 147 -2.89 0.01 0.48
C HIS A 147 -3.47 -1.41 0.68
N TYR A 148 -2.73 -2.28 1.38
CA TYR A 148 -3.06 -3.70 1.52
C TYR A 148 -4.43 -3.95 2.13
N LEU A 149 -4.88 -3.07 3.02
CA LEU A 149 -6.25 -3.11 3.55
C LEU A 149 -7.29 -2.87 2.45
N SER A 150 -7.09 -1.87 1.60
CA SER A 150 -7.92 -1.62 0.42
C SER A 150 -7.94 -2.84 -0.50
N VAL A 151 -6.77 -3.45 -0.75
CA VAL A 151 -6.65 -4.65 -1.60
C VAL A 151 -7.51 -5.79 -1.07
N VAL A 152 -7.38 -6.15 0.22
CA VAL A 152 -8.16 -7.27 0.78
C VAL A 152 -9.66 -6.98 0.83
N ILE A 153 -10.06 -5.71 1.05
CA ILE A 153 -11.47 -5.31 1.02
C ILE A 153 -12.00 -5.48 -0.40
N LEU A 154 -11.37 -4.87 -1.41
CA LEU A 154 -11.80 -4.95 -2.81
C LEU A 154 -11.84 -6.40 -3.30
N SER A 155 -10.79 -7.17 -3.01
CA SER A 155 -10.71 -8.59 -3.37
C SER A 155 -11.77 -9.45 -2.65
N GLY A 156 -12.00 -9.17 -1.36
CA GLY A 156 -13.03 -9.85 -0.58
C GLY A 156 -14.44 -9.58 -1.10
N LYS A 157 -14.71 -8.36 -1.58
CA LYS A 157 -15.98 -7.98 -2.22
C LYS A 157 -16.28 -8.85 -3.43
N VAL A 158 -15.28 -9.06 -4.29
CA VAL A 158 -15.37 -9.95 -5.45
C VAL A 158 -15.65 -11.38 -5.03
N ILE A 159 -14.91 -11.91 -4.05
CA ILE A 159 -15.10 -13.28 -3.55
C ILE A 159 -16.53 -13.47 -3.02
N VAL A 160 -17.03 -12.55 -2.18
CA VAL A 160 -18.38 -12.63 -1.60
C VAL A 160 -19.43 -12.55 -2.70
N TYR A 161 -19.31 -11.61 -3.64
CA TYR A 161 -20.23 -11.50 -4.77
C TYR A 161 -20.29 -12.78 -5.59
N VAL A 162 -19.14 -13.37 -5.94
CA VAL A 162 -19.08 -14.65 -6.66
C VAL A 162 -19.81 -15.75 -5.90
N LEU A 163 -19.57 -15.86 -4.58
CA LEU A 163 -20.24 -16.85 -3.74
C LEU A 163 -21.76 -16.68 -3.70
N GLU A 164 -22.27 -15.46 -3.83
CA GLU A 164 -23.71 -15.18 -3.88
C GLU A 164 -24.35 -15.60 -5.22
N GLN A 165 -23.55 -15.78 -6.28
CA GLN A 165 -24.05 -16.26 -7.58
C GLN A 165 -24.15 -17.79 -7.67
N ILE A 166 -23.52 -18.53 -6.75
CA ILE A 166 -23.48 -19.99 -6.77
C ILE A 166 -24.63 -20.54 -5.92
N ARG A 167 -25.35 -21.54 -6.44
CA ARG A 167 -26.45 -22.20 -5.71
C ARG A 167 -25.95 -22.84 -4.41
N GLY A 168 -26.74 -22.68 -3.35
CA GLY A 168 -26.46 -23.15 -2.00
C GLY A 168 -26.58 -22.02 -0.97
N ILE A 169 -26.95 -22.35 0.26
CA ILE A 169 -27.08 -21.39 1.36
C ILE A 169 -25.73 -21.22 2.05
N SER A 170 -25.08 -22.33 2.42
CA SER A 170 -23.77 -22.32 3.07
C SER A 170 -22.62 -22.39 2.06
N ASP A 171 -21.40 -22.05 2.50
CA ASP A 171 -20.21 -22.18 1.66
C ASP A 171 -19.90 -23.66 1.36
N GLU A 172 -20.24 -24.58 2.26
CA GLU A 172 -20.12 -26.02 2.04
C GLU A 172 -21.10 -26.54 0.98
N GLU A 173 -22.32 -25.99 0.92
CA GLU A 173 -23.29 -26.34 -0.12
C GLU A 173 -22.84 -25.81 -1.49
N LYS A 174 -22.36 -24.56 -1.54
CA LYS A 174 -21.79 -23.96 -2.75
C LYS A 174 -20.57 -24.73 -3.26
N LEU A 175 -19.72 -25.19 -2.34
CA LEU A 175 -18.59 -26.05 -2.68
C LEU A 175 -19.05 -27.36 -3.33
N LYS A 176 -20.04 -28.06 -2.74
CA LYS A 176 -20.58 -29.31 -3.30
C LYS A 176 -21.17 -29.09 -4.69
N GLU A 177 -21.85 -27.96 -4.89
CA GLU A 177 -22.37 -27.56 -6.19
C GLU A 177 -21.24 -27.42 -7.23
N LEU A 178 -20.16 -26.70 -6.90
CA LEU A 178 -18.99 -26.56 -7.79
C LEU A 178 -18.29 -27.90 -8.07
N GLU A 179 -18.18 -28.77 -7.06
CA GLU A 179 -17.61 -30.12 -7.21
C GLU A 179 -18.46 -30.98 -8.14
N SER A 180 -19.79 -30.94 -8.01
CA SER A 180 -20.72 -31.73 -8.84
C SER A 180 -20.62 -31.37 -10.32
N ARG A 181 -20.20 -30.13 -10.63
CA ARG A 181 -19.99 -29.62 -11.99
C ARG A 181 -18.54 -29.68 -12.46
N ASN A 182 -17.64 -30.29 -11.67
CA ASN A 182 -16.20 -30.39 -11.97
C ASN A 182 -15.51 -29.02 -12.22
N ILE A 183 -15.99 -27.95 -11.57
CA ILE A 183 -15.43 -26.59 -11.70
C ILE A 183 -14.26 -26.39 -10.73
N LEU A 184 -14.38 -26.92 -9.52
CA LEU A 184 -13.36 -26.84 -8.48
C LEU A 184 -12.74 -28.23 -8.23
N PRO A 185 -11.41 -28.38 -8.39
CA PRO A 185 -10.68 -29.58 -7.98
C PRO A 185 -10.79 -29.86 -6.48
N LYS A 186 -10.82 -31.15 -6.10
CA LYS A 186 -11.00 -31.58 -4.70
C LYS A 186 -9.87 -31.14 -3.76
N ASP A 187 -8.66 -30.99 -4.27
CA ASP A 187 -7.47 -30.54 -3.53
C ASP A 187 -7.55 -29.07 -3.12
N LEU A 188 -8.34 -28.25 -3.82
CA LEU A 188 -8.52 -26.82 -3.53
C LEU A 188 -9.68 -26.51 -2.57
N LYS A 189 -10.34 -27.54 -2.02
CA LYS A 189 -11.48 -27.40 -1.09
C LYS A 189 -11.14 -26.55 0.14
N ALA A 190 -10.01 -26.84 0.78
CA ALA A 190 -9.61 -26.12 1.99
C ALA A 190 -9.32 -24.65 1.68
N ASP A 191 -8.68 -24.38 0.55
CA ASP A 191 -8.35 -23.03 0.10
C ASP A 191 -9.60 -22.22 -0.23
N PHE A 192 -10.59 -22.84 -0.88
CA PHE A 192 -11.89 -22.23 -1.16
C PHE A 192 -12.60 -21.77 0.12
N LEU A 193 -12.76 -22.67 1.09
CA LEU A 193 -13.44 -22.36 2.35
C LEU A 193 -12.67 -21.32 3.17
N ASN A 194 -11.33 -21.41 3.17
CA ASN A 194 -10.49 -20.41 3.82
C ASN A 194 -10.60 -19.03 3.17
N ALA A 195 -10.65 -18.95 1.84
CA ALA A 195 -10.83 -17.70 1.11
C ALA A 195 -12.20 -17.08 1.40
N ALA A 196 -13.28 -17.88 1.35
CA ALA A 196 -14.63 -17.43 1.65
C ALA A 196 -14.74 -16.84 3.08
N ARG A 197 -14.17 -17.56 4.06
CA ARG A 197 -14.11 -17.11 5.45
C ARG A 197 -13.28 -15.83 5.60
N ARG A 198 -12.09 -15.77 5.01
CA ARG A 198 -11.21 -14.59 5.10
C ARG A 198 -11.83 -13.36 4.46
N ALA A 199 -12.45 -13.52 3.29
CA ALA A 199 -13.14 -12.44 2.60
C ALA A 199 -14.17 -11.77 3.51
N ARG A 200 -14.99 -12.55 4.21
CA ARG A 200 -15.95 -12.01 5.20
C ARG A 200 -15.26 -11.40 6.42
N ASN A 201 -14.20 -12.01 6.93
CA ASN A 201 -13.51 -11.53 8.14
C ASN A 201 -12.94 -10.11 7.96
N TYR A 202 -12.43 -9.74 6.79
CA TYR A 202 -11.95 -8.38 6.52
C TYR A 202 -13.08 -7.33 6.50
N TYR A 203 -14.34 -7.74 6.41
CA TYR A 203 -15.52 -6.87 6.61
C TYR A 203 -16.00 -6.81 8.06
N THR A 204 -15.51 -7.67 8.95
CA THR A 204 -15.96 -7.69 10.35
C THR A 204 -15.21 -6.67 11.20
N HIS A 205 -15.84 -6.20 12.29
CA HIS A 205 -15.38 -5.13 13.18
C HIS A 205 -14.05 -5.39 13.93
N ASN A 206 -13.26 -6.40 13.56
CA ASN A 206 -11.97 -6.63 14.16
C ASN A 206 -10.94 -5.62 13.62
N ILE A 207 -10.90 -4.45 14.26
CA ILE A 207 -10.00 -3.33 13.95
C ILE A 207 -8.51 -3.71 14.00
N ASN A 208 -8.18 -4.81 14.66
CA ASN A 208 -6.80 -5.29 14.76
C ASN A 208 -6.37 -6.11 13.54
N THR A 209 -7.25 -6.33 12.57
CA THR A 209 -6.94 -7.11 11.36
C THR A 209 -6.29 -6.21 10.31
N SER A 210 -4.96 -6.15 10.30
CA SER A 210 -4.18 -5.45 9.26
C SER A 210 -3.44 -6.47 8.39
N PRO A 211 -3.75 -6.58 7.08
CA PRO A 211 -3.08 -7.55 6.21
C PRO A 211 -1.63 -7.13 5.90
N ALA A 212 -0.73 -8.11 5.82
CA ALA A 212 0.59 -7.92 5.23
C ALA A 212 0.51 -7.93 3.69
N ALA A 213 1.61 -7.56 3.02
CA ALA A 213 1.71 -7.60 1.56
C ALA A 213 1.38 -8.99 1.00
N SER A 214 1.95 -10.04 1.58
CA SER A 214 1.66 -11.43 1.20
C SER A 214 0.19 -11.81 1.36
N ASP A 215 -0.46 -11.34 2.43
CA ASP A 215 -1.89 -11.61 2.67
C ASP A 215 -2.78 -10.93 1.62
N ALA A 216 -2.43 -9.70 1.27
CA ALA A 216 -3.12 -8.92 0.25
C ALA A 216 -2.93 -9.52 -1.15
N LEU A 217 -1.71 -9.96 -1.49
CA LEU A 217 -1.43 -10.57 -2.79
C LEU A 217 -2.12 -11.93 -2.93
N ASP A 218 -2.15 -12.73 -1.86
CA ASP A 218 -2.89 -13.99 -1.82
C ASP A 218 -4.40 -13.77 -1.97
N MET A 219 -4.99 -12.80 -1.26
CA MET A 219 -6.41 -12.45 -1.42
C MET A 219 -6.72 -11.94 -2.82
N LEU A 220 -5.85 -11.10 -3.39
CA LEU A 220 -5.99 -10.62 -4.76
C LEU A 220 -5.96 -11.79 -5.75
N ALA A 221 -4.96 -12.67 -5.68
CA ALA A 221 -4.89 -13.84 -6.54
C ALA A 221 -6.12 -14.76 -6.40
N LYS A 222 -6.61 -14.97 -5.18
CA LYS A 222 -7.84 -15.74 -4.93
C LYS A 222 -9.07 -15.09 -5.54
N SER A 223 -9.19 -13.77 -5.50
CA SER A 223 -10.34 -13.09 -6.11
C SER A 223 -10.41 -13.30 -7.64
N PHE A 224 -9.26 -13.37 -8.32
CA PHE A 224 -9.19 -13.77 -9.73
C PHE A 224 -9.61 -15.23 -9.95
N GLN A 225 -9.15 -16.16 -9.10
CA GLN A 225 -9.60 -17.55 -9.14
C GLN A 225 -11.12 -17.67 -8.99
N PHE A 226 -11.73 -16.90 -8.07
CA PHE A 226 -13.18 -16.86 -7.89
C PHE A 226 -13.90 -16.27 -9.09
N ALA A 227 -13.39 -15.19 -9.69
CA ALA A 227 -13.95 -14.64 -10.92
C ALA A 227 -13.96 -15.68 -12.06
N ASN A 228 -12.87 -16.44 -12.23
CA ASN A 228 -12.81 -17.53 -13.20
C ASN A 228 -13.75 -18.70 -12.86
N MET A 229 -13.93 -19.02 -11.58
CA MET A 229 -14.93 -20.01 -11.16
C MET A 229 -16.33 -19.57 -11.54
N LEU A 230 -16.68 -18.29 -11.35
CA LEU A 230 -17.98 -17.77 -11.77
C LEU A 230 -18.17 -17.87 -13.27
N LYS A 231 -17.13 -17.56 -14.06
CA LYS A 231 -17.16 -17.71 -15.52
C LYS A 231 -17.54 -19.14 -15.92
N LYS A 232 -16.79 -20.12 -15.43
CA LYS A 232 -17.06 -21.55 -15.68
C LYS A 232 -18.44 -21.98 -15.18
N TYR A 233 -18.88 -21.44 -14.04
CA TYR A 233 -20.19 -21.75 -13.48
C TYR A 233 -21.33 -21.28 -14.37
N ARG A 234 -21.26 -20.04 -14.88
CA ARG A 234 -22.24 -19.48 -15.83
C ARG A 234 -22.23 -20.26 -17.14
N GLU A 235 -21.05 -20.52 -17.71
CA GLU A 235 -20.90 -21.34 -18.91
C GLU A 235 -21.54 -22.73 -18.74
N SER A 236 -21.34 -23.39 -17.59
CA SER A 236 -21.96 -24.70 -17.31
C SER A 236 -23.49 -24.65 -17.12
N ALA A 237 -24.02 -23.52 -16.66
CA ALA A 237 -25.45 -23.34 -16.41
C ALA A 237 -26.24 -23.12 -17.71
N ASP A 238 -25.63 -22.43 -18.68
CA ASP A 238 -26.23 -22.15 -19.99
C ASP A 238 -26.41 -23.41 -20.86
N PHE A 239 -25.65 -24.49 -20.60
CA PHE A 239 -25.84 -25.80 -21.25
C PHE A 239 -26.91 -26.69 -20.60
N SER A 240 -27.49 -26.25 -19.47
CA SER A 240 -28.49 -27.03 -18.72
C SER A 240 -29.93 -26.52 -18.92
N GLN A 241 -30.13 -25.59 -19.86
CA GLN A 241 -31.44 -25.11 -20.34
C GLN A 241 -31.65 -25.54 -21.80
#